data_AF-A0A5E4NR77-F1
#
_entry.id   AF-A0A5E4NR77-F1
#
_cell.length_a   1.000
_cell.length_b   1.000
_cell.length_c   1.000
_cell.angle_alpha   90.00
_cell.angle_beta   90.00
_cell.angle_gamma   90.00
#
_symmetry.space_group_name_H-M   'P 1'
#
loop_
_entity.id
_entity.type
_entity.pdbx_description
1 polymer ?
#
loop_
_entity_poly.entity_id
_entity_poly.type
_entity_poly.pdbx_seq_one_letter_code
_entity_poly.pdbx_strand_id
1 'polypeptide(L)'
;MIGHLTGFLALVKKENPDIIFTHCFIHREALVAKSLMPELNEVLKTIVKMVNFIKSKPLKSRLFNHLCSAMDKSKYADFLSDDSWCAKVAFLADIFEKLNYLNKSMQGKQENILTYTDKISSFQEKLLLWISKIEKQTNWDMFDLVKNCHVNSDLTNLILKSLHLLYENIKKYFPSLDVSSMDWVRNPFIDSAYETALFTTDEENVSSFWINLLQEYPKISRKAMNAILPFSTSYICETAFSSMNAIKTKNQSQLKNLEDDMRVCLSTIRPRRNLIMKRKQSQISH
;
A
#
# COMPACT_ATOMS: atom_id res chain seq x y z
N MET A 1 9.44 11.91 -0.75
CA MET A 1 10.83 11.38 -0.80
C MET A 1 11.27 11.02 -2.24
N ILE A 2 10.72 11.67 -3.27
CA ILE A 2 11.24 11.63 -4.64
C ILE A 2 11.13 13.07 -5.15
N GLY A 3 12.18 13.86 -4.92
CA GLY A 3 12.34 15.17 -5.52
C GLY A 3 13.16 15.00 -6.79
N HIS A 4 12.65 15.48 -7.92
CA HIS A 4 13.21 15.32 -9.26
C HIS A 4 14.63 15.90 -9.44
N LEU A 5 15.14 16.70 -8.49
CA LEU A 5 16.38 17.45 -8.71
C LEU A 5 17.44 17.37 -7.60
N THR A 6 17.17 16.86 -6.39
CA THR A 6 18.13 16.91 -5.26
C THR A 6 17.82 15.92 -4.12
N GLY A 7 17.21 14.76 -4.42
CA GLY A 7 16.78 13.80 -3.39
C GLY A 7 17.71 12.60 -3.14
N PHE A 8 17.42 11.84 -2.08
CA PHE A 8 18.01 10.54 -1.70
C PHE A 8 18.35 9.62 -2.89
N LEU A 9 17.48 9.61 -3.92
CA LEU A 9 17.68 8.88 -5.18
C LEU A 9 19.02 9.18 -5.86
N ALA A 10 19.42 10.46 -5.94
CA ALA A 10 20.65 10.88 -6.59
C ALA A 10 21.89 10.42 -5.81
N LEU A 11 21.80 10.43 -4.48
CA LEU A 11 22.87 9.95 -3.60
C LEU A 11 23.04 8.43 -3.73
N VAL A 12 21.95 7.68 -3.74
CA VAL A 12 22.02 6.22 -3.85
C VAL A 12 22.46 5.79 -5.25
N LYS A 13 22.04 6.48 -6.31
CA LYS A 13 22.54 6.21 -7.68
C LYS A 13 24.04 6.46 -7.84
N LYS A 14 24.62 7.35 -7.03
CA LYS A 14 26.07 7.59 -7.03
C LYS A 14 26.83 6.38 -6.47
N GLU A 15 26.28 5.72 -5.46
CA GLU A 15 26.86 4.54 -4.81
C GLU A 15 26.53 3.23 -5.54
N ASN A 16 25.35 3.15 -6.18
CA ASN A 16 24.90 2.00 -6.96
C ASN A 16 24.16 2.46 -8.23
N PRO A 17 24.85 2.57 -9.38
CA PRO A 17 24.25 3.03 -10.63
C PRO A 17 23.12 2.13 -11.15
N ASP A 18 23.19 0.83 -10.86
CA ASP A 18 22.25 -0.19 -11.34
C ASP A 18 20.99 -0.29 -10.46
N ILE A 19 20.87 0.56 -9.43
CA ILE A 19 19.73 0.52 -8.53
C ILE A 19 18.42 0.88 -9.27
N ILE A 20 17.46 -0.02 -9.17
CA ILE A 20 16.12 0.18 -9.70
C ILE A 20 15.29 0.92 -8.66
N PHE A 21 14.75 2.07 -9.06
CA PHE A 21 13.84 2.85 -8.23
C PHE A 21 12.46 2.87 -8.85
N THR A 22 11.47 2.44 -8.08
CA THR A 22 10.05 2.58 -8.39
C THR A 22 9.44 3.69 -7.55
N HIS A 23 8.40 4.36 -8.05
CA HIS A 23 7.69 5.35 -7.27
C HIS A 23 6.98 4.69 -6.08
N CYS A 24 7.03 5.29 -4.90
CA CYS A 24 6.30 4.74 -3.75
C CYS A 24 4.79 4.88 -3.94
N PHE A 25 4.05 3.77 -3.79
CA PHE A 25 2.58 3.71 -3.89
C PHE A 25 1.84 4.52 -2.81
N ILE A 26 2.56 5.03 -1.80
CA ILE A 26 1.99 5.77 -0.66
C ILE A 26 1.27 7.06 -1.10
N HIS A 27 1.60 7.64 -2.26
CA HIS A 27 0.87 8.78 -2.83
C HIS A 27 -0.34 8.36 -3.70
N ARG A 28 -1.05 7.30 -3.33
CA ARG A 28 -2.24 6.80 -4.04
C ARG A 28 -3.32 7.86 -4.24
N GLU A 29 -3.47 8.82 -3.32
CA GLU A 29 -4.40 9.94 -3.46
C GLU A 29 -4.01 10.85 -4.62
N ALA A 30 -2.72 11.13 -4.78
CA ALA A 30 -2.20 11.90 -5.90
C ALA A 30 -2.28 11.09 -7.21
N LEU A 31 -2.09 9.78 -7.15
CA LEU A 31 -2.28 8.88 -8.29
C LEU A 31 -3.75 8.91 -8.77
N VAL A 32 -4.70 8.76 -7.86
CA VAL A 32 -6.13 8.79 -8.17
C VAL A 32 -6.56 10.19 -8.63
N ALA A 33 -6.16 11.25 -7.95
CA ALA A 33 -6.51 12.62 -8.35
C ALA A 33 -6.02 12.97 -9.78
N LYS A 34 -4.92 12.37 -10.22
CA LYS A 34 -4.41 12.48 -11.61
C LYS A 34 -5.07 11.51 -12.60
N SER A 35 -5.78 10.50 -12.09
CA SER A 35 -6.40 9.43 -12.88
C SER A 35 -7.93 9.53 -13.00
N LEU A 36 -8.55 10.45 -12.26
CA LEU A 36 -9.99 10.65 -12.31
C LEU A 36 -10.36 11.60 -13.44
N MET A 37 -11.50 11.32 -14.08
CA MET A 37 -12.16 12.30 -14.93
C MET A 37 -12.51 13.58 -14.14
N PRO A 38 -12.50 14.77 -14.77
CA PRO A 38 -12.72 16.04 -14.09
C PRO A 38 -13.97 16.06 -13.20
N GLU A 39 -15.06 15.45 -13.66
CA GLU A 39 -16.32 15.35 -12.94
C GLU A 39 -16.18 14.55 -11.63
N LEU A 40 -15.54 13.37 -11.66
CA LEU A 40 -15.28 12.58 -10.45
C LEU A 40 -14.31 13.29 -9.50
N ASN A 41 -13.38 14.08 -10.04
CA ASN A 41 -12.47 14.87 -9.22
C ASN A 41 -13.20 15.99 -8.46
N GLU A 42 -14.19 16.64 -9.07
CA GLU A 42 -15.04 17.61 -8.37
C GLU A 42 -15.91 16.97 -7.30
N VAL A 43 -16.43 15.75 -7.55
CA VAL A 43 -17.12 14.95 -6.52
C VAL A 43 -16.14 14.64 -5.37
N LEU A 44 -14.93 14.16 -5.65
CA LEU A 44 -13.92 13.89 -4.64
C LEU A 44 -13.58 15.12 -3.80
N LYS A 45 -13.36 16.28 -4.43
CA LYS A 45 -13.12 17.56 -3.73
C LYS A 45 -14.28 17.93 -2.82
N THR A 46 -15.52 17.68 -3.25
CA THR A 46 -16.73 17.93 -2.46
C THR A 46 -16.80 16.99 -1.26
N ILE A 47 -16.54 15.69 -1.44
CA ILE A 47 -16.45 14.71 -0.35
C ILE A 47 -15.39 15.14 0.67
N VAL A 48 -14.19 15.54 0.22
CA VAL A 48 -13.11 15.99 1.10
C VAL A 48 -13.56 17.20 1.93
N LYS A 49 -14.25 18.18 1.33
CA LYS A 49 -14.82 19.33 2.06
C LYS A 49 -15.84 18.88 3.11
N MET A 50 -16.74 17.95 2.75
CA MET A 50 -17.73 17.39 3.66
C MET A 50 -17.07 16.68 4.85
N VAL A 51 -16.11 15.78 4.59
CA VAL A 51 -15.36 15.05 5.62
C VAL A 51 -14.58 16.00 6.53
N ASN A 52 -13.95 17.04 5.98
CA ASN A 52 -13.23 18.04 6.77
C ASN A 52 -14.16 18.87 7.65
N PHE A 53 -15.34 19.23 7.13
CA PHE A 53 -16.38 19.90 7.92
C PHE A 53 -16.89 19.02 9.07
N ILE A 54 -17.00 17.71 8.85
CA ILE A 54 -17.37 16.74 9.88
C ILE A 54 -16.27 16.63 10.95
N LYS A 55 -15.01 16.48 10.52
CA LYS A 55 -13.85 16.32 11.41
C LYS A 55 -13.52 17.57 12.22
N SER A 56 -13.87 18.76 11.74
CA SER A 56 -13.55 20.03 12.43
C SER A 56 -14.40 20.30 13.67
N LYS A 57 -15.41 19.49 13.98
CA LYS A 57 -16.28 19.63 15.14
C LYS A 57 -15.94 18.58 16.21
N PRO A 58 -15.15 18.91 17.27
CA PRO A 58 -14.53 17.92 18.17
C PRO A 58 -15.50 17.22 19.13
N LEU A 59 -16.68 17.81 19.35
CA LEU A 59 -17.76 17.22 20.15
C LEU A 59 -18.82 16.75 19.16
N LYS A 60 -19.06 15.43 19.03
CA LYS A 60 -20.29 14.75 18.52
C LYS A 60 -20.07 13.46 17.69
N SER A 61 -19.02 12.67 17.94
CA SER A 61 -19.05 11.26 17.49
C SER A 61 -20.24 10.47 18.09
N ARG A 62 -20.78 10.93 19.23
CA ARG A 62 -21.98 10.39 19.90
C ARG A 62 -23.32 10.86 19.32
N LEU A 63 -23.32 11.69 18.27
CA LEU A 63 -24.53 12.32 17.75
C LEU A 63 -24.59 12.24 16.22
N PHE A 64 -24.38 11.03 15.68
CA PHE A 64 -24.60 10.73 14.27
C PHE A 64 -25.97 11.24 13.79
N ASN A 65 -27.02 11.10 14.62
CA ASN A 65 -28.37 11.62 14.31
C ASN A 65 -28.42 13.15 14.14
N HIS A 66 -27.73 13.94 14.98
CA HIS A 66 -27.64 15.39 14.76
C HIS A 66 -26.75 15.75 13.59
N LEU A 67 -25.79 14.88 13.24
CA LEU A 67 -24.96 15.06 12.07
C LEU A 67 -25.78 14.82 10.80
N CYS A 68 -26.59 13.77 10.75
CA CYS A 68 -27.60 13.56 9.70
C CYS A 68 -28.56 14.76 9.63
N SER A 69 -29.17 15.19 10.75
CA SER A 69 -30.05 16.36 10.74
C SER A 69 -29.35 17.68 10.36
N ALA A 70 -28.04 17.81 10.62
CA ALA A 70 -27.26 18.97 10.20
C ALA A 70 -26.88 18.87 8.72
N MET A 71 -26.66 17.66 8.20
CA MET A 71 -26.43 17.40 6.78
C MET A 71 -27.70 17.63 5.97
N ASP A 72 -28.86 17.19 6.46
CA ASP A 72 -30.19 17.44 5.88
C ASP A 72 -30.54 18.94 5.82
N LYS A 73 -29.95 19.75 6.70
CA LYS A 73 -30.10 21.22 6.73
C LYS A 73 -28.88 21.95 6.14
N SER A 74 -27.91 21.23 5.59
CA SER A 74 -26.71 21.82 5.00
C SER A 74 -26.89 22.03 3.50
N LYS A 75 -26.03 22.87 2.92
CA LYS A 75 -25.84 22.96 1.46
C LYS A 75 -25.38 21.65 0.78
N TYR A 76 -25.20 20.58 1.55
CA TYR A 76 -24.82 19.27 1.04
C TYR A 76 -25.98 18.27 0.98
N ALA A 77 -27.16 18.61 1.53
CA ALA A 77 -28.35 17.75 1.49
C ALA A 77 -28.76 17.40 0.06
N ASP A 78 -28.67 18.39 -0.84
CA ASP A 78 -29.01 18.25 -2.26
C ASP A 78 -28.16 17.17 -2.95
N PHE A 79 -26.87 17.05 -2.59
CA PHE A 79 -25.99 16.01 -3.13
C PHE A 79 -26.38 14.61 -2.68
N LEU A 80 -26.82 14.45 -1.43
CA LEU A 80 -27.23 13.15 -0.89
C LEU A 80 -28.57 12.67 -1.45
N SER A 81 -29.33 13.58 -2.07
CA SER A 81 -30.60 13.29 -2.75
C SER A 81 -30.42 13.05 -4.26
N ASP A 82 -29.21 13.26 -4.80
CA ASP A 82 -28.89 13.03 -6.20
C ASP A 82 -28.30 11.63 -6.38
N ASP A 83 -29.10 10.72 -6.92
CA ASP A 83 -28.72 9.33 -7.18
C ASP A 83 -27.47 9.22 -8.09
N SER A 84 -27.30 10.12 -9.06
CA SER A 84 -26.13 10.15 -9.94
C SER A 84 -24.88 10.54 -9.16
N TRP A 85 -25.01 11.54 -8.28
CA TRP A 85 -23.91 11.94 -7.39
C TRP A 85 -23.55 10.83 -6.42
N CYS A 86 -24.54 10.20 -5.77
CA CYS A 86 -24.33 9.07 -4.88
C CYS A 86 -23.63 7.89 -5.57
N ALA A 87 -23.99 7.57 -6.82
CA ALA A 87 -23.33 6.53 -7.58
C ALA A 87 -21.86 6.86 -7.92
N LYS A 88 -21.53 8.13 -8.18
CA LYS A 88 -20.13 8.59 -8.32
C LYS A 88 -19.36 8.44 -7.02
N VAL A 89 -19.98 8.75 -5.87
CA VAL A 89 -19.36 8.54 -4.55
C VAL A 89 -19.15 7.05 -4.26
N ALA A 90 -20.11 6.20 -4.60
CA ALA A 90 -20.00 4.75 -4.48
C ALA A 90 -18.79 4.22 -5.27
N PHE A 91 -18.65 4.65 -6.53
CA PHE A 91 -17.50 4.27 -7.35
C PHE A 91 -16.17 4.73 -6.75
N LEU A 92 -16.10 5.98 -6.29
CA LEU A 92 -14.90 6.50 -5.63
C LEU A 92 -14.56 5.67 -4.40
N ALA A 93 -15.53 5.40 -3.52
CA ALA A 93 -15.30 4.58 -2.34
C ALA A 93 -14.76 3.19 -2.70
N ASP A 94 -15.38 2.50 -3.65
CA ASP A 94 -14.93 1.17 -4.05
C ASP A 94 -13.52 1.18 -4.66
N ILE A 95 -13.21 2.10 -5.61
CA ILE A 95 -11.88 2.12 -6.25
C ILE A 95 -10.77 2.50 -5.27
N PHE A 96 -11.05 3.43 -4.34
CA PHE A 96 -10.11 3.78 -3.28
C PHE A 96 -9.87 2.60 -2.34
N GLU A 97 -10.88 1.78 -2.07
CA GLU A 97 -10.72 0.55 -1.29
C GLU A 97 -9.79 -0.44 -1.99
N LYS A 98 -10.00 -0.71 -3.30
CA LYS A 98 -9.14 -1.64 -4.05
C LYS A 98 -7.69 -1.15 -4.10
N LEU A 99 -7.47 0.16 -4.28
CA LEU A 99 -6.13 0.75 -4.25
C LEU A 99 -5.50 0.72 -2.85
N ASN A 100 -6.29 0.91 -1.79
CA ASN A 100 -5.82 0.79 -0.42
C ASN A 100 -5.42 -0.66 -0.09
N TYR A 101 -6.19 -1.64 -0.57
CA TYR A 101 -5.83 -3.06 -0.45
C TYR A 101 -4.50 -3.35 -1.15
N LEU A 102 -4.35 -2.93 -2.42
CA LEU A 102 -3.10 -3.10 -3.16
C LEU A 102 -1.93 -2.47 -2.38
N ASN A 103 -2.07 -1.22 -1.93
CA ASN A 103 -1.05 -0.54 -1.15
C ASN A 103 -0.66 -1.32 0.11
N LYS A 104 -1.65 -1.75 0.92
CA LYS A 104 -1.39 -2.52 2.14
C LYS A 104 -0.73 -3.86 1.83
N SER A 105 -1.14 -4.52 0.75
CA SER A 105 -0.56 -5.80 0.34
C SER A 105 0.92 -5.67 -0.02
N MET A 106 1.39 -4.51 -0.49
CA MET A 106 2.80 -4.24 -0.77
C MET A 106 3.58 -3.70 0.45
N GLN A 107 2.91 -3.56 1.59
CA GLN A 107 3.50 -3.10 2.85
C GLN A 107 3.67 -4.30 3.78
N GLY A 108 4.89 -4.80 3.91
CA GLY A 108 5.17 -5.95 4.78
C GLY A 108 6.65 -6.21 4.92
N LYS A 109 7.05 -6.87 6.03
CA LYS A 109 8.45 -7.23 6.29
C LYS A 109 8.97 -8.34 5.37
N GLN A 110 8.07 -9.04 4.69
CA GLN A 110 8.36 -10.14 3.76
C GLN A 110 8.15 -9.74 2.30
N GLU A 111 7.85 -8.47 2.03
CA GLU A 111 7.72 -7.99 0.66
C GLU A 111 9.08 -7.87 0.01
N ASN A 112 9.18 -8.42 -1.20
CA ASN A 112 10.37 -8.37 -2.03
C ASN A 112 9.99 -7.94 -3.44
N ILE A 113 10.97 -7.83 -4.32
CA ILE A 113 10.74 -7.35 -5.70
C ILE A 113 9.80 -8.27 -6.48
N LEU A 114 9.84 -9.58 -6.21
CA LEU A 114 9.05 -10.59 -6.89
C LEU A 114 7.57 -10.50 -6.48
N THR A 115 7.28 -10.47 -5.17
CA THR A 115 5.90 -10.34 -4.69
C THR A 115 5.29 -9.01 -5.07
N TYR A 116 6.11 -7.96 -5.11
CA TYR A 116 5.71 -6.63 -5.54
C TYR A 116 5.31 -6.59 -7.02
N THR A 117 6.15 -7.13 -7.91
CA THR A 117 5.83 -7.16 -9.35
C THR A 117 4.58 -7.97 -9.62
N ASP A 118 4.43 -9.13 -8.97
CA ASP A 118 3.24 -9.98 -9.12
C ASP A 118 1.96 -9.25 -8.71
N LYS A 119 1.99 -8.49 -7.61
CA LYS A 119 0.83 -7.72 -7.12
C LYS A 119 0.44 -6.58 -8.06
N ILE A 120 1.43 -5.84 -8.59
CA ILE A 120 1.18 -4.77 -9.55
C ILE A 120 0.62 -5.34 -10.85
N SER A 121 1.26 -6.36 -11.42
CA SER A 121 0.80 -7.02 -12.66
C SER A 121 -0.59 -7.61 -12.50
N SER A 122 -0.85 -8.32 -11.39
CA SER A 122 -2.18 -8.84 -11.08
C SER A 122 -3.24 -7.74 -10.96
N PHE A 123 -2.88 -6.57 -10.43
CA PHE A 123 -3.81 -5.45 -10.34
C PHE A 123 -4.08 -4.81 -11.70
N GLN A 124 -3.06 -4.68 -12.55
CA GLN A 124 -3.21 -4.23 -13.94
C GLN A 124 -4.15 -5.14 -14.73
N GLU A 125 -3.97 -6.46 -14.62
CA GLU A 125 -4.86 -7.44 -15.25
C GLU A 125 -6.28 -7.37 -14.70
N LYS A 126 -6.45 -7.20 -13.38
CA LYS A 126 -7.77 -6.99 -12.76
C LYS A 126 -8.46 -5.75 -13.30
N LEU A 127 -7.74 -4.63 -13.47
CA LEU A 127 -8.32 -3.42 -14.06
C LEU A 127 -8.83 -3.67 -15.48
N LEU A 128 -8.03 -4.33 -16.33
CA LEU A 128 -8.44 -4.69 -17.69
C LEU A 128 -9.64 -5.64 -17.70
N LEU A 129 -9.67 -6.61 -16.78
CA LEU A 129 -10.81 -7.51 -16.59
C LEU A 129 -12.07 -6.74 -16.21
N TRP A 130 -11.97 -5.80 -15.26
CA TRP A 130 -13.11 -4.99 -14.82
C TRP A 130 -13.65 -4.11 -15.94
N ILE A 131 -12.76 -3.44 -16.69
CA ILE A 131 -13.12 -2.67 -17.88
C ILE A 131 -13.90 -3.54 -18.87
N SER A 132 -13.32 -4.68 -19.27
CA SER A 132 -13.95 -5.62 -20.22
C SER A 132 -15.32 -6.12 -19.75
N LYS A 133 -15.48 -6.39 -18.45
CA LYS A 133 -16.77 -6.82 -17.87
C LYS A 133 -17.83 -5.73 -17.92
N ILE A 134 -17.47 -4.48 -17.62
CA ILE A 134 -18.39 -3.35 -17.66
C ILE A 134 -18.80 -3.05 -19.10
N GLU A 135 -17.84 -3.02 -20.04
CA GLU A 135 -18.09 -2.74 -21.46
C GLU A 135 -19.01 -3.78 -22.13
N LYS A 136 -18.80 -5.07 -21.82
CA LYS A 136 -19.48 -6.17 -22.54
C LYS A 136 -20.73 -6.68 -21.86
N GLN A 137 -20.77 -6.66 -20.53
CA GLN A 137 -21.78 -7.36 -19.74
C GLN A 137 -22.49 -6.45 -18.75
N THR A 138 -22.09 -5.17 -18.66
CA THR A 138 -22.63 -4.21 -17.69
C THR A 138 -22.59 -4.76 -16.25
N ASN A 139 -21.56 -5.58 -15.97
CA ASN A 139 -21.40 -6.27 -14.70
C ASN A 139 -20.57 -5.42 -13.73
N TRP A 140 -21.12 -5.19 -12.53
CA TRP A 140 -20.56 -4.34 -11.49
C TRP A 140 -20.11 -5.12 -10.24
N ASP A 141 -20.03 -6.45 -10.29
CA ASP A 141 -19.81 -7.31 -9.11
C ASP A 141 -18.49 -7.02 -8.37
N MET A 142 -17.52 -6.42 -9.05
CA MET A 142 -16.24 -6.01 -8.46
C MET A 142 -16.34 -4.73 -7.60
N PHE A 143 -17.42 -3.97 -7.75
CA PHE A 143 -17.70 -2.69 -7.10
C PHE A 143 -18.93 -2.85 -6.19
N ASP A 144 -18.68 -3.09 -4.91
CA ASP A 144 -19.69 -3.51 -3.94
C ASP A 144 -20.75 -2.44 -3.66
N LEU A 145 -20.39 -1.17 -3.77
CA LEU A 145 -21.33 -0.06 -3.60
C LEU A 145 -22.02 0.26 -4.93
N VAL A 146 -21.26 0.32 -6.03
CA VAL A 146 -21.81 0.69 -7.36
C VAL A 146 -22.85 -0.31 -7.84
N LYS A 147 -22.69 -1.61 -7.57
CA LYS A 147 -23.67 -2.65 -7.97
C LYS A 147 -25.08 -2.41 -7.40
N ASN A 148 -25.19 -1.64 -6.31
CA ASN A 148 -26.45 -1.30 -5.66
C ASN A 148 -27.00 0.07 -6.11
N CYS A 149 -26.32 0.76 -7.02
CA CYS A 149 -26.74 2.07 -7.53
C CYS A 149 -27.44 1.95 -8.89
N HIS A 150 -28.28 2.93 -9.21
CA HIS A 150 -28.75 3.10 -10.59
C HIS A 150 -27.65 3.74 -11.43
N VAL A 151 -27.06 2.96 -12.35
CA VAL A 151 -25.97 3.43 -13.22
C VAL A 151 -26.48 3.57 -14.66
N ASN A 152 -26.51 4.81 -15.16
CA ASN A 152 -26.88 5.10 -16.54
C ASN A 152 -25.68 5.00 -17.50
N SER A 153 -25.92 5.17 -18.80
CA SER A 153 -24.88 5.10 -19.85
C SER A 153 -23.78 6.14 -19.65
N ASP A 154 -24.14 7.35 -19.23
CA ASP A 154 -23.18 8.45 -19.08
C ASP A 154 -22.23 8.20 -17.91
N LEU A 155 -22.76 7.74 -16.77
CA LEU A 155 -21.97 7.33 -15.62
C LEU A 155 -21.10 6.11 -15.94
N THR A 156 -21.62 5.15 -16.69
CA THR A 156 -20.83 3.99 -17.17
C THR A 156 -19.62 4.46 -17.98
N ASN A 157 -19.84 5.36 -18.94
CA ASN A 157 -18.78 5.93 -19.77
C ASN A 157 -17.77 6.75 -18.94
N LEU A 158 -18.25 7.51 -17.95
CA LEU A 158 -17.39 8.27 -17.04
C LEU A 158 -16.48 7.35 -16.20
N ILE A 159 -17.03 6.25 -15.68
CA ILE A 159 -16.28 5.26 -14.90
C ILE A 159 -15.26 4.54 -15.79
N LEU A 160 -15.66 4.06 -16.96
CA LEU A 160 -14.76 3.38 -17.90
C LEU A 160 -13.57 4.25 -18.28
N LYS A 161 -13.80 5.52 -18.65
CA LYS A 161 -12.71 6.48 -18.95
C LYS A 161 -11.77 6.66 -17.76
N SER A 162 -12.31 6.70 -16.54
CA SER A 162 -11.52 6.84 -15.32
C SER A 162 -10.69 5.59 -15.01
N LEU A 163 -11.24 4.39 -15.24
CA LEU A 163 -10.52 3.12 -15.07
C LEU A 163 -9.39 2.98 -16.11
N HIS A 164 -9.62 3.35 -17.36
CA HIS A 164 -8.57 3.38 -18.38
C HIS A 164 -7.45 4.35 -18.02
N LEU A 165 -7.78 5.57 -17.57
CA LEU A 165 -6.78 6.54 -17.17
C LEU A 165 -5.99 6.07 -15.94
N LEU A 166 -6.64 5.40 -15.00
CA LEU A 166 -5.99 4.76 -13.85
C LEU A 166 -5.03 3.65 -14.29
N TYR A 167 -5.44 2.79 -15.22
CA TYR A 167 -4.58 1.74 -15.78
C TYR A 167 -3.32 2.32 -16.44
N GLU A 168 -3.48 3.31 -17.32
CA GLU A 168 -2.35 3.98 -17.99
C GLU A 168 -1.41 4.65 -17.00
N ASN A 169 -1.95 5.31 -15.98
CA ASN A 169 -1.13 5.91 -14.94
C ASN A 169 -0.40 4.84 -14.12
N ILE A 170 -1.06 3.75 -13.70
CA ILE A 170 -0.39 2.65 -12.99
C ILE A 170 0.74 2.07 -13.84
N LYS A 171 0.49 1.81 -15.12
CA LYS A 171 1.53 1.34 -16.06
C LYS A 171 2.70 2.31 -16.18
N LYS A 172 2.43 3.61 -16.20
CA LYS A 172 3.47 4.66 -16.26
C LYS A 172 4.27 4.78 -14.96
N TYR A 173 3.63 4.74 -13.80
CA TYR A 173 4.31 4.86 -12.49
C TYR A 173 5.00 3.56 -12.06
N PHE A 174 4.51 2.42 -12.56
CA PHE A 174 4.97 1.08 -12.24
C PHE A 174 5.23 0.30 -13.53
N PRO A 175 6.33 0.62 -14.25
CA PRO A 175 6.70 -0.12 -15.44
C PRO A 175 6.98 -1.59 -15.08
N SER A 176 6.71 -2.48 -16.02
CA SER A 176 7.02 -3.90 -15.88
C SER A 176 8.51 -4.06 -15.62
N LEU A 177 8.86 -4.62 -14.47
CA LEU A 177 10.22 -5.07 -14.20
C LEU A 177 10.34 -6.49 -14.72
N ASP A 178 11.30 -6.73 -15.61
CA ASP A 178 11.62 -8.08 -16.02
C ASP A 178 12.31 -8.80 -14.86
N VAL A 179 11.54 -9.66 -14.20
CA VAL A 179 12.01 -10.53 -13.12
C VAL A 179 12.03 -11.99 -13.55
N SER A 180 11.87 -12.29 -14.83
CA SER A 180 11.81 -13.67 -15.36
C SER A 180 13.08 -14.47 -15.02
N SER A 181 14.23 -13.82 -15.06
CA SER A 181 15.52 -14.39 -14.64
C SER A 181 15.58 -14.82 -13.16
N MET A 182 14.61 -14.39 -12.36
CA MET A 182 14.48 -14.67 -10.93
C MET A 182 13.32 -15.63 -10.62
N ASP A 183 12.60 -16.16 -11.61
CA ASP A 183 11.44 -17.05 -11.38
C ASP A 183 11.80 -18.33 -10.62
N TRP A 184 13.02 -18.83 -10.83
CA TRP A 184 13.56 -19.97 -10.07
C TRP A 184 13.66 -19.71 -8.56
N VAL A 185 13.64 -18.45 -8.12
CA VAL A 185 13.60 -18.09 -6.69
C VAL A 185 12.23 -18.37 -6.09
N ARG A 186 11.15 -18.20 -6.89
CA ARG A 186 9.76 -18.49 -6.50
C ARG A 186 9.48 -19.99 -6.54
N ASN A 187 9.96 -20.64 -7.60
CA ASN A 187 9.79 -22.07 -7.81
C ASN A 187 11.16 -22.68 -8.20
N PRO A 188 11.93 -23.19 -7.24
CA PRO A 188 13.26 -23.76 -7.51
C PRO A 188 13.22 -25.10 -8.26
N PHE A 189 12.03 -25.68 -8.47
CA PHE A 189 11.84 -27.01 -9.08
C PHE A 189 11.01 -26.96 -10.36
N ILE A 190 10.99 -25.83 -11.09
CA ILE A 190 10.19 -25.60 -12.32
C ILE A 190 10.27 -26.74 -13.35
N ASP A 191 11.35 -27.54 -13.35
CA ASP A 191 11.61 -28.60 -14.33
C ASP A 191 11.43 -30.04 -13.80
N SER A 192 10.96 -30.24 -12.56
CA SER A 192 10.58 -31.57 -12.09
C SER A 192 9.14 -31.86 -12.51
N ALA A 193 8.92 -32.88 -13.33
CA ALA A 193 7.61 -33.34 -13.83
C ALA A 193 6.60 -33.78 -12.75
N TYR A 194 6.88 -33.50 -11.48
CA TYR A 194 5.98 -33.71 -10.35
C TYR A 194 5.29 -32.37 -10.06
N GLU A 195 3.96 -32.39 -10.14
CA GLU A 195 3.08 -31.27 -9.74
C GLU A 195 3.62 -30.61 -8.47
N THR A 196 4.05 -29.37 -8.63
CA THR A 196 4.67 -28.53 -7.58
C THR A 196 3.63 -28.03 -6.58
N ALA A 197 2.75 -28.92 -6.12
CA ALA A 197 1.79 -28.70 -5.05
C ALA A 197 2.39 -28.96 -3.66
N LEU A 198 3.65 -29.42 -3.56
CA LEU A 198 4.23 -29.85 -2.28
C LEU A 198 4.86 -28.75 -1.41
N PHE A 199 5.14 -27.55 -1.97
CA PHE A 199 5.69 -26.42 -1.19
C PHE A 199 4.73 -25.23 -1.04
N THR A 200 3.54 -25.31 -1.64
CA THR A 200 2.47 -24.32 -1.43
C THR A 200 1.55 -24.67 -0.26
N THR A 201 1.76 -25.83 0.38
CA THR A 201 1.07 -26.22 1.60
C THR A 201 1.78 -25.64 2.82
N ASP A 202 1.23 -24.52 3.28
CA ASP A 202 1.20 -24.01 4.65
C ASP A 202 2.52 -23.91 5.45
N GLU A 203 2.93 -22.65 5.67
CA GLU A 203 3.67 -22.08 6.82
C GLU A 203 5.07 -21.49 6.59
N GLU A 204 5.84 -21.88 5.57
CA GLU A 204 7.17 -21.28 5.33
C GLU A 204 7.19 -20.34 4.12
N ASN A 205 7.53 -19.06 4.34
CA ASN A 205 7.70 -18.11 3.25
C ASN A 205 9.00 -18.41 2.45
N VAL A 206 9.06 -17.93 1.20
CA VAL A 206 10.21 -18.13 0.28
C VAL A 206 11.55 -17.74 0.93
N SER A 207 11.56 -16.68 1.75
CA SER A 207 12.77 -16.26 2.47
C SER A 207 13.24 -17.34 3.47
N SER A 208 12.32 -17.92 4.25
CA SER A 208 12.61 -19.00 5.21
C SER A 208 13.18 -20.22 4.50
N PHE A 209 12.60 -20.62 3.37
CA PHE A 209 13.10 -21.73 2.55
C PHE A 209 14.57 -21.54 2.17
N TRP A 210 14.92 -20.39 1.58
CA TRP A 210 16.30 -20.12 1.16
C TRP A 210 17.26 -19.91 2.34
N ILE A 211 16.78 -19.45 3.50
CA ILE A 211 17.57 -19.38 4.73
C ILE A 211 17.88 -20.79 5.25
N ASN A 212 16.90 -21.69 5.26
CA ASN A 212 17.07 -23.07 5.70
C ASN A 212 18.10 -23.81 4.82
N LEU A 213 18.05 -23.59 3.50
CA LEU A 213 19.01 -24.17 2.54
C LEU A 213 20.38 -23.48 2.52
N LEU A 214 20.62 -22.45 3.35
CA LEU A 214 21.89 -21.72 3.32
C LEU A 214 23.06 -22.59 3.80
N GLN A 215 22.82 -23.53 4.72
CA GLN A 215 23.86 -24.43 5.25
C GLN A 215 24.26 -25.49 4.21
N GLU A 216 23.29 -26.09 3.53
CA GLU A 216 23.51 -27.17 2.58
C GLU A 216 23.92 -26.67 1.19
N TYR A 217 23.30 -25.58 0.72
CA TYR A 217 23.48 -25.05 -0.64
C TYR A 217 23.84 -23.55 -0.64
N PRO A 218 24.97 -23.13 -0.04
CA PRO A 218 25.27 -21.72 0.23
C PRO A 218 25.35 -20.83 -1.02
N LYS A 219 25.79 -21.36 -2.17
CA LYS A 219 25.95 -20.58 -3.40
C LYS A 219 24.61 -20.15 -4.00
N ILE A 220 23.69 -21.10 -4.17
CA ILE A 220 22.37 -20.84 -4.77
C ILE A 220 21.49 -20.07 -3.79
N SER A 221 21.51 -20.43 -2.50
CA SER A 221 20.77 -19.73 -1.45
C SER A 221 21.20 -18.27 -1.35
N ARG A 222 22.50 -17.96 -1.43
CA ARG A 222 22.96 -16.56 -1.46
C ARG A 222 22.47 -15.81 -2.70
N LYS A 223 22.43 -16.47 -3.85
CA LYS A 223 21.93 -15.87 -5.10
C LYS A 223 20.43 -15.57 -5.02
N ALA A 224 19.65 -16.46 -4.40
CA ALA A 224 18.23 -16.25 -4.13
C ALA A 224 18.00 -15.13 -3.10
N MET A 225 18.77 -15.13 -2.00
CA MET A 225 18.71 -14.07 -0.99
C MET A 225 19.05 -12.70 -1.58
N ASN A 226 20.01 -12.60 -2.51
CA ASN A 226 20.30 -11.34 -3.19
C ASN A 226 19.12 -10.81 -4.03
N ALA A 227 18.23 -11.68 -4.49
CA ALA A 227 17.00 -11.26 -5.18
C ALA A 227 15.89 -10.85 -4.18
N ILE A 228 15.84 -11.48 -3.00
CA ILE A 228 14.76 -11.28 -2.00
C ILE A 228 15.03 -10.12 -1.05
N LEU A 229 16.29 -9.91 -0.66
CA LEU A 229 16.70 -8.92 0.35
C LEU A 229 16.45 -7.45 -0.02
N PRO A 230 16.57 -7.02 -1.29
CA PRO A 230 16.28 -5.64 -1.64
C PRO A 230 14.86 -5.25 -1.26
N PHE A 231 14.70 -4.11 -0.58
CA PHE A 231 13.39 -3.58 -0.24
C PHE A 231 12.65 -3.18 -1.50
N SER A 232 11.50 -3.80 -1.77
CA SER A 232 10.66 -3.45 -2.92
C SER A 232 9.87 -2.16 -2.73
N THR A 233 9.73 -1.69 -1.49
CA THR A 233 9.06 -0.42 -1.17
C THR A 233 9.83 0.37 -0.12
N SER A 234 9.65 1.69 -0.10
CA SER A 234 10.20 2.56 0.96
C SER A 234 9.49 2.38 2.31
N TYR A 235 8.54 1.45 2.45
CA TYR A 235 7.73 1.28 3.66
C TYR A 235 8.57 1.06 4.92
N ILE A 236 9.59 0.19 4.85
CA ILE A 236 10.48 -0.06 6.01
C ILE A 236 11.28 1.20 6.35
N CYS A 237 11.76 1.93 5.33
CA CYS A 237 12.44 3.21 5.52
C CYS A 237 11.51 4.24 6.16
N GLU A 238 10.29 4.39 5.67
CA GLU A 238 9.30 5.35 6.19
C GLU A 238 8.84 5.01 7.61
N THR A 239 8.73 3.71 7.93
CA THR A 239 8.48 3.22 9.30
C THR A 239 9.64 3.58 10.22
N ALA A 240 10.89 3.44 9.74
CA ALA A 240 12.09 3.87 10.47
C ALA A 240 12.10 5.38 10.71
N PHE A 241 11.84 6.20 9.69
CA PHE A 241 11.75 7.66 9.82
C PHE A 241 10.62 8.09 10.76
N SER A 242 9.46 7.45 10.69
CA SER A 242 8.33 7.74 11.59
C SER A 242 8.67 7.39 13.04
N SER A 243 9.34 6.26 13.27
CA SER A 243 9.80 5.84 14.59
C SER A 243 10.85 6.82 15.14
N MET A 244 11.81 7.23 14.31
CA MET A 244 12.81 8.23 14.65
C MET A 244 12.15 9.56 15.03
N ASN A 245 11.16 10.03 14.26
CA ASN A 245 10.45 11.26 14.56
C ASN A 245 9.70 11.17 15.89
N ALA A 246 9.09 10.03 16.21
CA ALA A 246 8.43 9.80 17.49
C ALA A 246 9.41 9.80 18.68
N ILE A 247 10.60 9.21 18.51
CA ILE A 247 11.67 9.26 19.52
C ILE A 247 12.13 10.71 19.71
N LYS A 248 12.38 11.43 18.61
CA LYS A 248 12.81 12.84 18.65
C LYS A 248 11.81 13.76 19.33
N THR A 249 10.50 13.59 19.08
CA THR A 249 9.47 14.43 19.72
C THR A 249 9.28 14.11 21.19
N LYS A 250 9.52 12.86 21.62
CA LYS A 250 9.31 12.42 23.01
C LYS A 250 10.52 12.64 23.93
N ASN A 251 11.74 12.55 23.39
CA ASN A 251 13.00 12.61 24.14
C ASN A 251 13.86 13.84 23.78
N GLN A 252 13.23 14.98 23.46
CA GLN A 252 13.88 16.19 22.90
C GLN A 252 15.16 16.66 23.61
N SER A 253 15.39 16.29 24.88
CA SER A 253 16.56 16.70 25.68
C SER A 253 17.60 15.62 25.97
N GLN A 254 17.42 14.35 25.53
CA GLN A 254 18.28 13.23 25.99
C GLN A 254 18.70 12.22 24.91
N LEU A 255 18.70 12.59 23.63
CA LEU A 255 19.16 11.71 22.56
C LEU A 255 20.71 11.56 22.59
N LYS A 256 21.22 10.73 23.49
CA LYS A 256 22.65 10.36 23.52
C LYS A 256 23.01 9.31 22.47
N ASN A 257 22.09 8.37 22.15
CA ASN A 257 22.36 7.33 21.15
C ASN A 257 21.11 6.93 20.34
N LEU A 258 20.83 7.69 19.29
CA LEU A 258 19.67 7.48 18.41
C LEU A 258 19.69 6.12 17.71
N GLU A 259 20.87 5.60 17.38
CA GLU A 259 21.01 4.31 16.69
C GLU A 259 20.48 3.16 17.56
N ASP A 260 20.86 3.11 18.84
CA ASP A 260 20.42 2.08 19.77
C ASP A 260 18.90 2.10 19.96
N ASP A 261 18.32 3.29 20.15
CA ASP A 261 16.88 3.47 20.29
C ASP A 261 16.13 3.03 19.02
N MET A 262 16.67 3.38 17.84
CA MET A 262 16.10 2.93 16.57
C MET A 262 16.18 1.41 16.40
N ARG A 263 17.29 0.77 16.77
CA ARG A 263 17.43 -0.69 16.73
C ARG A 263 16.36 -1.37 17.58
N VAL A 264 16.08 -0.85 18.78
CA VAL A 264 15.03 -1.39 19.65
C VAL A 264 13.64 -1.17 19.04
N CYS A 265 13.34 0.02 18.52
CA CYS A 265 12.02 0.34 17.95
C CYS A 265 11.69 -0.45 16.67
N LEU A 266 12.69 -0.76 15.85
CA LEU A 266 12.49 -1.43 14.56
C LEU A 266 12.59 -2.95 14.64
N SER A 267 13.21 -3.46 15.70
CA SER A 267 13.38 -4.90 15.92
C SER A 267 12.06 -5.61 16.19
N THR A 268 11.89 -6.79 15.58
CA THR A 268 10.85 -7.77 15.92
C THR A 268 11.23 -8.64 17.11
N ILE A 269 12.50 -8.59 17.53
CA ILE A 269 13.02 -9.42 18.60
C ILE A 269 12.43 -8.92 19.91
N ARG A 270 11.63 -9.76 20.55
CA ARG A 270 11.06 -9.43 21.86
C ARG A 270 12.20 -9.32 22.88
N PRO A 271 12.37 -8.17 23.57
CA PRO A 271 13.38 -8.05 24.60
C PRO A 271 13.10 -9.07 25.70
N ARG A 272 14.14 -9.74 26.18
CA ARG A 272 14.06 -10.72 27.27
C ARG A 272 13.85 -9.99 28.61
N ARG A 273 12.65 -9.41 28.81
CA ARG A 273 12.30 -8.52 29.94
C ARG A 273 12.69 -9.10 31.30
N ASN A 274 12.42 -10.38 31.52
CA ASN A 274 12.73 -11.06 32.78
C ASN A 274 14.25 -11.08 33.09
N LEU A 275 15.09 -11.25 32.07
CA LEU A 275 16.56 -11.21 32.25
C LEU A 275 17.05 -9.78 32.49
N ILE A 276 16.45 -8.80 31.81
CA ILE A 276 16.80 -7.39 31.97
C ILE A 276 16.42 -6.90 33.38
N MET A 277 15.23 -7.26 33.86
CA MET A 277 14.76 -6.88 35.20
C MET A 277 15.60 -7.54 36.29
N LYS A 278 16.03 -8.79 36.13
CA LYS A 278 16.96 -9.45 37.07
C LYS A 278 18.34 -8.78 37.15
N ARG A 279 18.78 -8.12 36.08
CA ARG A 279 20.08 -7.43 36.01
C ARG A 279 20.02 -5.96 36.48
N LYS A 280 18.84 -5.36 36.57
CA LYS A 280 18.69 -4.03 37.16
C LYS A 280 18.50 -4.16 38.67
N GLN A 281 19.54 -3.83 39.42
CA GLN A 281 19.46 -3.63 40.86
C GLN A 281 18.55 -2.43 41.13
N SER A 282 17.58 -2.56 42.04
CA SER A 282 16.76 -1.43 42.47
C SER A 282 17.67 -0.38 43.08
N GLN A 283 17.76 0.80 42.47
CA GLN A 283 18.34 1.96 43.13
C GLN A 283 17.36 2.35 44.23
N ILE A 284 17.67 1.94 45.47
CA ILE A 284 16.95 2.40 46.63
C ILE A 284 17.38 3.86 46.81
N SER A 285 16.45 4.78 46.60
CA SER A 285 16.65 6.19 46.92
C SER A 285 16.93 6.33 48.41
N HIS A 286 18.10 6.87 48.76
CA HIS A 286 18.46 7.29 50.11
C HIS A 286 17.67 8.52 50.54
#